data_AF-A0A2D8VSZ9-F1
#
_entry.id   AF-A0A2D8VSZ9-F1
#
_cell.length_a   1.000
_cell.length_b   1.000
_cell.length_c   1.000
_cell.angle_alpha   90.00
_cell.angle_beta   90.00
_cell.angle_gamma   90.00
#
_symmetry.space_group_name_H-M   'P 1'
#
loop_
_entity.id
_entity.type
_entity.pdbx_description
1 polymer ?
#
loop_
_entity_poly.entity_id
_entity_poly.type
_entity_poly.pdbx_seq_one_letter_code
_entity_poly.pdbx_strand_id
1 'polypeptide(L)'
;MIRKYTIKYSIEFVVIILGITVSFWLNELSISNQNENERIKVLSSLKLEIDEIKFYCDEKKQTWTNDIQLLNEFLKPTNGVFNIERILKITSSKNRIETFMVLYRVFDPPLNRYQSIINSGYLKYVKSEKVKEILSRLHNTSLSHLQTAVEHEKQLKQSFLPFIAVNHPEIILARSNNKILVDQYSEILNKAILSDDRLKAKFVMLKRYLEYKISILQVYMINLEDLEFEINLALKN
;
A
#
# COMPACT_ATOMS: atom_id res chain seq x y z
N MET A 1 2.34 74.84 32.59
CA MET A 1 3.49 74.09 32.05
C MET A 1 3.24 72.58 32.10
N ILE A 2 2.93 72.01 33.28
CA ILE A 2 2.68 70.56 33.50
C ILE A 2 1.66 69.94 32.51
N ARG A 3 0.48 70.54 32.34
CA ARG A 3 -0.59 70.06 31.46
C ARG A 3 -0.15 69.80 30.00
N LYS A 4 0.81 70.58 29.49
CA LYS A 4 1.28 70.50 28.10
C LYS A 4 2.25 69.32 27.92
N TYR A 5 3.07 69.04 28.94
CA TYR A 5 3.97 67.89 28.96
C TYR A 5 3.21 66.58 29.15
N THR A 6 2.19 66.55 30.02
CA THR A 6 1.37 65.34 30.22
C THR A 6 0.67 64.91 28.93
N ILE A 7 0.06 65.85 28.20
CA ILE A 7 -0.58 65.57 26.91
C ILE A 7 0.45 65.06 25.88
N LYS A 8 1.64 65.68 25.81
CA LYS A 8 2.71 65.27 24.89
C LYS A 8 3.18 63.83 25.17
N TYR A 9 3.49 63.52 26.42
CA TYR A 9 3.95 62.18 26.82
C TYR A 9 2.86 61.12 26.69
N SER A 10 1.59 61.45 26.93
CA SER A 10 0.48 60.53 26.68
C SER A 10 0.30 60.22 25.19
N ILE A 11 0.46 61.21 24.31
CA ILE A 11 0.43 61.00 22.85
C ILE A 11 1.63 60.14 22.42
N GLU A 12 2.83 60.44 22.89
CA GLU A 12 4.04 59.64 22.59
C GLU A 12 3.87 58.18 23.05
N PHE A 13 3.33 57.95 24.25
CA PHE A 13 3.03 56.61 24.75
C PHE A 13 2.02 55.86 23.88
N VAL A 14 0.92 56.52 23.46
CA VAL A 14 -0.08 55.94 22.56
C VAL A 14 0.53 55.59 21.21
N VAL A 15 1.36 56.47 20.64
CA VAL A 15 2.05 56.22 19.36
C VAL A 15 2.98 55.02 19.46
N ILE A 16 3.75 54.89 20.56
CA ILE A 16 4.63 53.75 20.80
C ILE A 16 3.82 52.46 20.90
N ILE A 17 2.76 52.43 21.72
CA ILE A 17 1.91 51.24 21.87
C ILE A 17 1.25 50.86 20.55
N LEU A 18 0.75 51.83 19.78
CA LEU A 18 0.16 51.58 18.47
C LEU A 18 1.19 51.01 17.50
N GLY A 19 2.41 51.55 17.46
CA GLY A 19 3.49 51.04 16.62
C GLY A 19 3.83 49.58 16.95
N ILE A 20 3.96 49.26 18.24
CA ILE A 20 4.21 47.89 18.72
C ILE A 20 3.03 46.97 18.36
N THR A 21 1.79 47.43 18.58
CA THR A 21 0.58 46.64 18.30
C THR A 21 0.44 46.31 16.81
N VAL A 22 0.64 47.30 15.93
CA VAL A 22 0.61 47.11 14.48
C VAL A 22 1.72 46.18 14.03
N SER A 23 2.92 46.30 14.59
CA SER A 23 4.05 45.42 14.28
C SER A 23 3.77 43.97 14.68
N PHE A 24 3.24 43.72 15.88
CA PHE A 24 2.83 42.38 16.30
C PHE A 24 1.72 41.82 15.41
N TRP A 25 0.73 42.65 15.06
CA TRP A 25 -0.36 42.22 14.19
C TRP A 25 0.12 41.81 12.79
N LEU A 26 1.01 42.60 12.17
CA LEU A 26 1.62 42.25 10.88
C LEU A 26 2.46 40.96 10.97
N ASN A 27 3.18 40.77 12.07
CA ASN A 27 3.94 39.54 12.30
C ASN A 27 3.03 38.31 12.42
N GLU A 28 1.95 38.39 13.20
CA GLU A 28 0.96 37.32 13.32
C GLU A 28 0.30 36.97 11.98
N LEU A 29 -0.04 37.99 11.17
CA LEU A 29 -0.53 37.76 9.80
C LEU A 29 0.49 37.03 8.94
N SER A 30 1.77 37.43 9.01
CA SER A 30 2.83 36.78 8.25
C SER A 30 3.02 35.31 8.67
N ILE A 31 3.03 35.03 9.97
CA ILE A 31 3.16 33.68 10.52
C ILE A 31 1.96 32.82 10.11
N SER A 32 0.74 33.36 10.21
CA SER A 32 -0.49 32.68 9.80
C SER A 32 -0.44 32.29 8.31
N ASN A 33 -0.05 33.23 7.44
CA ASN A 33 0.11 32.96 6.01
C ASN A 33 1.19 31.90 5.72
N GLN A 34 2.31 31.93 6.43
CA GLN A 34 3.36 30.92 6.28
C GLN A 34 2.87 29.53 6.72
N ASN A 35 2.20 29.44 7.87
CA ASN A 35 1.62 28.19 8.37
C ASN A 35 0.59 27.62 7.40
N GLU A 36 -0.20 28.50 6.77
CA GLU A 36 -1.19 28.11 5.77
C GLU A 36 -0.54 27.57 4.48
N ASN A 37 0.53 28.21 4.01
CA ASN A 37 1.31 27.71 2.88
C ASN A 37 1.94 26.34 3.18
N GLU A 38 2.50 26.15 4.37
CA GLU A 38 3.06 24.86 4.78
C GLU A 38 1.97 23.78 4.93
N ARG A 39 0.80 24.14 5.45
CA ARG A 39 -0.36 23.23 5.51
C ARG A 39 -0.75 22.74 4.11
N ILE A 40 -0.88 23.64 3.13
CA ILE A 40 -1.23 23.28 1.76
C ILE A 40 -0.17 22.37 1.15
N LYS A 41 1.13 22.68 1.33
CA LYS A 41 2.23 21.83 0.86
C LYS A 41 2.18 20.42 1.45
N VAL A 42 2.01 20.30 2.77
CA VAL A 42 1.95 19.01 3.46
C VAL A 42 0.77 18.18 2.96
N LEU A 43 -0.42 18.76 2.90
CA LEU A 43 -1.63 18.05 2.45
C LEU A 43 -1.54 17.65 0.97
N SER A 44 -0.99 18.52 0.11
CA SER A 44 -0.79 18.23 -1.30
C SER A 44 0.25 17.11 -1.50
N SER A 45 1.32 17.13 -0.71
CA SER A 45 2.35 16.07 -0.71
C SER A 45 1.77 14.72 -0.31
N LEU A 46 0.95 14.67 0.76
CA LEU A 46 0.25 13.45 1.18
C LEU A 46 -0.70 12.95 0.09
N LYS A 47 -1.41 13.85 -0.59
CA LYS A 47 -2.31 13.47 -1.69
C LYS A 47 -1.56 12.82 -2.85
N LEU A 48 -0.43 13.38 -3.26
CA LEU A 48 0.42 12.77 -4.29
C LEU A 48 0.87 11.35 -3.91
N GLU A 49 1.29 11.14 -2.66
CA GLU A 49 1.65 9.80 -2.18
C GLU A 49 0.45 8.86 -2.17
N ILE A 50 -0.74 9.31 -1.78
CA ILE A 50 -1.96 8.48 -1.84
C ILE A 50 -2.23 7.99 -3.25
N ASP A 51 -2.09 8.85 -4.27
CA ASP A 51 -2.28 8.46 -5.67
C ASP A 51 -1.23 7.42 -6.11
N GLU A 52 0.04 7.61 -5.72
CA GLU A 52 1.12 6.65 -5.95
C GLU A 52 0.82 5.29 -5.26
N ILE A 53 0.33 5.30 -4.02
CA ILE A 53 -0.04 4.09 -3.27
C ILE A 53 -1.24 3.40 -3.93
N LYS A 54 -2.25 4.13 -4.40
CA LYS A 54 -3.43 3.55 -5.07
C LYS A 54 -3.04 2.80 -6.33
N PHE A 55 -2.22 3.42 -7.19
CA PHE A 55 -1.68 2.78 -8.38
C PHE A 55 -0.95 1.48 -8.03
N TYR A 56 -0.05 1.53 -7.04
CA TYR A 56 0.65 0.35 -6.55
C TYR A 56 -0.31 -0.75 -6.04
N CYS A 57 -1.35 -0.37 -5.30
CA CYS A 57 -2.36 -1.32 -4.80
C CYS A 57 -3.13 -2.00 -5.93
N ASP A 58 -3.51 -1.26 -6.97
CA ASP A 58 -4.21 -1.80 -8.13
C ASP A 58 -3.35 -2.82 -8.90
N GLU A 59 -2.05 -2.53 -9.10
CA GLU A 59 -1.11 -3.49 -9.71
C GLU A 59 -1.00 -4.78 -8.88
N LYS A 60 -0.91 -4.67 -7.55
CA LYS A 60 -0.87 -5.84 -6.66
C LYS A 60 -2.17 -6.63 -6.69
N LYS A 61 -3.31 -5.94 -6.64
CA LYS A 61 -4.64 -6.55 -6.70
C LYS A 61 -4.81 -7.35 -8.00
N GLN A 62 -4.44 -6.76 -9.13
CA GLN A 62 -4.47 -7.45 -10.42
C GLN A 62 -3.55 -8.67 -10.43
N THR A 63 -2.32 -8.52 -9.95
CA THR A 63 -1.33 -9.61 -9.89
C THR A 63 -1.84 -10.79 -9.05
N TRP A 64 -2.36 -10.53 -7.86
CA TRP A 64 -2.88 -11.56 -6.95
C TRP A 64 -4.18 -12.19 -7.46
N THR A 65 -5.04 -11.40 -8.12
CA THR A 65 -6.24 -11.92 -8.78
C THR A 65 -5.84 -12.91 -9.88
N ASN A 66 -4.85 -12.58 -10.70
CA ASN A 66 -4.33 -13.48 -11.74
C ASN A 66 -3.70 -14.76 -11.14
N ASP A 67 -3.03 -14.66 -9.99
CA ASP A 67 -2.53 -15.86 -9.28
C ASP A 67 -3.68 -16.78 -8.84
N ILE A 68 -4.75 -16.21 -8.28
CA ILE A 68 -5.92 -16.97 -7.85
C ILE A 68 -6.62 -17.61 -9.04
N GLN A 69 -6.71 -16.90 -10.17
CA GLN A 69 -7.26 -17.46 -11.41
C GLN A 69 -6.44 -18.66 -11.89
N LEU A 70 -5.11 -18.55 -11.95
CA LEU A 70 -4.25 -19.69 -12.29
C LEU A 70 -4.47 -20.87 -11.31
N LEU A 71 -4.47 -20.60 -10.01
CA LEU A 71 -4.74 -21.61 -8.99
C LEU A 71 -6.10 -22.30 -9.17
N ASN A 72 -7.12 -21.55 -9.56
CA ASN A 72 -8.45 -22.11 -9.81
C ASN A 72 -8.46 -23.07 -10.99
N GLU A 73 -7.73 -22.76 -12.07
CA GLU A 73 -7.62 -23.67 -13.22
C GLU A 73 -6.94 -24.99 -12.85
N PHE A 74 -5.98 -24.99 -11.91
CA PHE A 74 -5.35 -26.22 -11.40
C PHE A 74 -6.19 -26.96 -10.34
N LEU A 75 -6.88 -26.24 -9.44
CA LEU A 75 -7.57 -26.84 -8.28
C LEU A 75 -9.03 -27.22 -8.56
N LYS A 76 -9.71 -26.45 -9.42
CA LYS A 76 -11.13 -26.59 -9.74
C LYS A 76 -11.32 -26.44 -11.25
N PRO A 77 -10.75 -27.37 -12.05
CA PRO A 77 -10.94 -27.33 -13.49
C PRO A 77 -12.44 -27.34 -13.82
N THR A 78 -12.84 -26.50 -14.78
CA THR A 78 -14.25 -26.44 -15.20
C THR A 78 -14.66 -27.78 -15.79
N ASN A 79 -15.81 -28.31 -15.37
CA ASN A 79 -16.29 -29.65 -15.72
C ASN A 79 -15.36 -30.80 -15.28
N GLY A 80 -14.44 -30.56 -14.34
CA GLY A 80 -13.49 -31.56 -13.86
C GLY A 80 -12.34 -31.88 -14.81
N VAL A 81 -12.23 -31.18 -15.95
CA VAL A 81 -11.21 -31.42 -16.97
C VAL A 81 -10.25 -30.25 -17.05
N PHE A 82 -8.96 -30.53 -16.85
CA PHE A 82 -7.90 -29.54 -17.00
C PHE A 82 -7.87 -29.00 -18.43
N ASN A 83 -7.89 -27.67 -18.58
CA ASN A 83 -7.93 -27.01 -19.87
C ASN A 83 -6.73 -26.09 -20.03
N ILE A 84 -5.80 -26.51 -20.90
CA ILE A 84 -4.57 -25.78 -21.09
C ILE A 84 -4.75 -24.41 -21.74
N GLU A 85 -5.74 -24.24 -22.63
CA GLU A 85 -6.00 -22.96 -23.29
C GLU A 85 -6.34 -21.86 -22.28
N ARG A 86 -6.97 -22.22 -21.16
CA ARG A 86 -7.29 -21.26 -20.08
C ARG A 86 -6.05 -20.81 -19.32
N ILE A 87 -5.11 -21.72 -19.07
CA ILE A 87 -3.80 -21.35 -18.53
C ILE A 87 -3.08 -20.40 -19.49
N LEU A 88 -3.08 -20.73 -20.78
CA LEU A 88 -2.40 -19.93 -21.81
C LEU A 88 -3.03 -18.55 -22.03
N LYS A 89 -4.34 -18.39 -21.77
CA LYS A 89 -5.01 -17.08 -21.74
C LYS A 89 -4.52 -16.19 -20.60
N ILE A 90 -4.07 -16.77 -19.48
CA ILE A 90 -3.56 -16.01 -18.33
C ILE A 90 -2.04 -15.80 -18.46
N THR A 91 -1.30 -16.82 -18.90
CA THR A 91 0.16 -16.71 -19.07
C THR A 91 0.76 -17.69 -20.07
N SER A 92 1.76 -17.20 -20.80
CA SER A 92 2.64 -17.99 -21.67
C SER A 92 4.03 -18.22 -21.04
N SER A 93 4.19 -18.00 -19.72
CA SER A 93 5.49 -18.06 -19.04
C SER A 93 5.52 -19.10 -17.93
N LYS A 94 6.44 -20.09 -18.04
CA LYS A 94 6.73 -21.04 -16.94
C LYS A 94 7.13 -20.33 -15.66
N ASN A 95 7.86 -19.21 -15.79
CA ASN A 95 8.27 -18.39 -14.66
C ASN A 95 7.06 -17.79 -13.93
N ARG A 96 6.00 -17.39 -14.64
CA ARG A 96 4.78 -16.86 -14.01
C ARG A 96 4.07 -17.91 -13.16
N ILE A 97 4.05 -19.16 -13.64
CA ILE A 97 3.49 -20.32 -12.93
C ILE A 97 4.33 -20.63 -11.69
N GLU A 98 5.64 -20.74 -11.84
CA GLU A 98 6.56 -20.92 -10.71
C GLU A 98 6.46 -19.80 -9.67
N THR A 99 6.36 -18.54 -10.12
CA THR A 99 6.27 -17.38 -9.23
C THR A 99 5.08 -17.47 -8.28
N PHE A 100 3.89 -17.89 -8.75
CA PHE A 100 2.76 -17.97 -7.82
C PHE A 100 2.94 -19.11 -6.81
N MET A 101 3.66 -20.18 -7.15
CA MET A 101 3.89 -21.34 -6.28
C MET A 101 4.95 -21.11 -5.21
N VAL A 102 6.13 -20.62 -5.60
CA VAL A 102 7.32 -20.64 -4.73
C VAL A 102 7.90 -19.28 -4.41
N LEU A 103 7.68 -18.27 -5.26
CA LEU A 103 8.23 -16.93 -5.03
C LEU A 103 7.24 -16.06 -4.25
N TYR A 104 7.71 -15.39 -3.21
CA TYR A 104 6.92 -14.40 -2.49
C TYR A 104 7.21 -13.01 -3.04
N ARG A 105 6.21 -12.13 -2.98
CA ARG A 105 6.31 -10.73 -3.39
C ARG A 105 6.01 -9.86 -2.18
N VAL A 106 6.95 -8.98 -1.83
CA VAL A 106 6.76 -8.03 -0.72
C VAL A 106 5.62 -7.05 -1.02
N PHE A 107 5.04 -6.51 0.05
CA PHE A 107 4.13 -5.38 -0.02
C PHE A 107 4.80 -4.18 0.67
N ASP A 108 5.37 -3.31 -0.15
CA ASP A 108 6.12 -2.12 0.28
C ASP A 108 5.67 -0.91 -0.57
N PRO A 109 4.56 -0.25 -0.19
CA PRO A 109 4.04 0.90 -0.93
C PRO A 109 4.96 2.12 -0.73
N PRO A 110 4.88 3.15 -1.60
CA PRO A 110 5.64 4.39 -1.40
C PRO A 110 5.20 5.11 -0.11
N LEU A 111 6.17 5.45 0.75
CA LEU A 111 5.97 6.08 2.07
C LEU A 111 6.93 7.26 2.34
N ASN A 112 7.69 7.67 1.33
CA ASN A 112 8.78 8.64 1.47
C ASN A 112 8.27 10.01 1.93
N ARG A 113 7.08 10.44 1.46
CA ARG A 113 6.49 11.74 1.77
C ARG A 113 5.96 11.73 3.19
N TYR A 114 5.18 10.72 3.57
CA TYR A 114 4.73 10.53 4.95
C TYR A 114 5.91 10.53 5.93
N GLN A 115 6.93 9.70 5.67
CA GLN A 115 8.10 9.62 6.55
C GLN A 115 8.84 10.97 6.65
N SER A 116 9.00 11.68 5.52
CA SER A 116 9.60 13.02 5.52
C SER A 116 8.79 14.02 6.35
N ILE A 117 7.46 14.00 6.26
CA ILE A 117 6.56 14.86 7.02
C ILE A 117 6.67 14.58 8.53
N ILE A 118 6.71 13.31 8.93
CA ILE A 118 6.88 12.91 10.33
C ILE A 118 8.26 13.34 10.85
N ASN A 119 9.33 12.99 10.13
CA ASN A 119 10.71 13.26 10.55
C ASN A 119 11.03 14.75 10.63
N SER A 120 10.41 15.56 9.75
CA SER A 120 10.58 17.02 9.74
C SER A 120 9.64 17.74 10.73
N GLY A 121 8.78 17.01 11.44
CA GLY A 121 7.78 17.59 12.36
C GLY A 121 6.70 18.42 11.65
N TYR A 122 6.51 18.22 10.34
CA TYR A 122 5.56 18.98 9.52
C TYR A 122 4.11 18.53 9.70
N LEU A 123 3.87 17.40 10.36
CA LEU A 123 2.52 16.98 10.74
C LEU A 123 1.79 18.03 11.60
N LYS A 124 2.53 18.89 12.32
CA LYS A 124 1.96 20.01 13.10
C LYS A 124 1.14 20.98 12.25
N TYR A 125 1.42 21.08 10.94
CA TYR A 125 0.69 21.96 10.02
C TYR A 125 -0.66 21.38 9.58
N VAL A 126 -0.87 20.07 9.71
CA VAL A 126 -2.18 19.45 9.49
C VAL A 126 -3.10 19.85 10.63
N LYS A 127 -4.10 20.69 10.36
CA LYS A 127 -5.05 21.16 11.39
C LYS A 127 -6.11 20.10 11.75
N SER A 128 -6.47 19.24 10.79
CA SER A 128 -7.51 18.23 10.99
C SER A 128 -6.98 17.05 11.79
N GLU A 129 -7.50 16.87 13.01
CA GLU A 129 -7.23 15.68 13.84
C GLU A 129 -7.69 14.39 13.15
N LYS A 130 -8.79 14.45 12.40
CA LYS A 130 -9.28 13.31 11.64
C LYS A 130 -8.29 12.86 10.55
N VAL A 131 -7.66 13.80 9.85
CA VAL A 131 -6.60 13.47 8.88
C VAL A 131 -5.42 12.81 9.61
N LYS A 132 -4.99 13.34 10.76
CA LYS A 132 -3.88 12.74 11.53
C LYS A 132 -4.21 11.33 12.01
N GLU A 133 -5.43 11.11 12.51
CA GLU A 133 -5.90 9.81 12.99
C GLU A 133 -5.89 8.77 11.86
N ILE A 134 -6.52 9.08 10.72
CA ILE A 134 -6.60 8.16 9.58
C ILE A 134 -5.20 7.90 9.01
N LEU A 135 -4.37 8.93 8.87
CA LEU A 135 -2.99 8.81 8.40
C LEU A 135 -2.19 7.87 9.31
N SER A 136 -2.28 8.03 10.64
CA SER A 136 -1.64 7.15 11.60
C SER A 136 -2.17 5.71 11.50
N ARG A 137 -3.49 5.53 11.45
CA ARG A 137 -4.12 4.22 11.34
C ARG A 137 -3.71 3.49 10.05
N LEU A 138 -3.64 4.20 8.94
CA LEU A 138 -3.26 3.67 7.64
C LEU A 138 -1.83 3.09 7.68
N HIS A 139 -0.87 3.87 8.17
CA HIS A 139 0.55 3.49 8.14
C HIS A 139 0.95 2.55 9.27
N ASN A 140 0.32 2.62 10.44
CA ASN A 140 0.69 1.79 11.60
C ASN A 140 -0.12 0.49 11.68
N THR A 141 -1.43 0.56 11.42
CA THR A 141 -2.34 -0.58 11.63
C THR A 141 -2.64 -1.28 10.32
N SER A 142 -3.23 -0.57 9.35
CA SER A 142 -3.69 -1.18 8.11
C SER A 142 -2.54 -1.75 7.28
N LEU A 143 -1.42 -1.03 7.19
CA LEU A 143 -0.21 -1.52 6.52
C LEU A 143 0.38 -2.76 7.22
N SER A 144 0.44 -2.76 8.55
CA SER A 144 0.97 -3.88 9.34
C SER A 144 0.14 -5.17 9.13
N HIS A 145 -1.19 -5.07 9.08
CA HIS A 145 -2.05 -6.20 8.76
C HIS A 145 -1.77 -6.79 7.38
N LEU A 146 -1.56 -5.93 6.38
CA LEU A 146 -1.27 -6.37 5.02
C LEU A 146 0.12 -7.01 4.90
N GLN A 147 1.13 -6.43 5.56
CA GLN A 147 2.47 -7.01 5.66
C GLN A 147 2.44 -8.38 6.37
N THR A 148 1.65 -8.51 7.44
CA THR A 148 1.45 -9.78 8.14
C THR A 148 0.81 -10.84 7.23
N ALA A 149 -0.21 -10.46 6.45
CA ALA A 149 -0.83 -11.37 5.50
C ALA A 149 0.15 -11.84 4.40
N VAL A 150 1.06 -10.96 3.96
CA VAL A 150 2.15 -11.31 3.04
C VAL A 150 3.18 -12.24 3.68
N GLU A 151 3.53 -12.01 4.95
CA GLU A 151 4.47 -12.87 5.67
C GLU A 151 3.93 -14.29 5.87
N HIS A 152 2.63 -14.44 6.17
CA HIS A 152 1.99 -15.76 6.26
C HIS A 152 2.03 -16.52 4.92
N GLU A 153 1.78 -15.84 3.79
CA GLU A 153 1.94 -16.44 2.46
C GLU A 153 3.40 -16.86 2.22
N LYS A 154 4.37 -16.01 2.55
CA LYS A 154 5.80 -16.29 2.40
C LYS A 154 6.22 -17.54 3.18
N GLN A 155 5.81 -17.66 4.44
CA GLN A 155 6.08 -18.85 5.26
C GLN A 155 5.53 -20.12 4.61
N LEU A 156 4.30 -20.06 4.08
CA LEU A 156 3.74 -21.19 3.35
C LEU A 156 4.58 -21.52 2.11
N LYS A 157 4.93 -20.53 1.29
CA LYS A 157 5.71 -20.72 0.05
C LYS A 157 7.11 -21.28 0.30
N GLN A 158 7.75 -20.88 1.40
CA GLN A 158 9.05 -21.45 1.80
C GLN A 158 8.94 -22.96 2.08
N SER A 159 7.77 -23.47 2.47
CA SER A 159 7.53 -24.91 2.62
C SER A 159 7.27 -25.67 1.31
N PHE A 160 7.03 -24.98 0.18
CA PHE A 160 6.77 -25.62 -1.11
C PHE A 160 8.04 -26.17 -1.74
N LEU A 161 9.13 -25.39 -1.76
CA LEU A 161 10.33 -25.78 -2.49
C LEU A 161 10.97 -27.07 -1.97
N PRO A 162 11.18 -27.27 -0.65
CA PRO A 162 11.68 -28.54 -0.13
C PRO A 162 10.71 -29.70 -0.39
N PHE A 163 9.39 -29.45 -0.29
CA PHE A 163 8.38 -30.45 -0.53
C PHE A 163 8.37 -30.92 -1.99
N ILE A 164 8.39 -29.99 -2.95
CA ILE A 164 8.42 -30.28 -4.39
C ILE A 164 9.73 -30.99 -4.73
N ALA A 165 10.88 -30.54 -4.23
CA ALA A 165 12.17 -31.16 -4.54
C ALA A 165 12.23 -32.64 -4.12
N VAL A 166 11.58 -33.02 -3.02
CA VAL A 166 11.56 -34.40 -2.52
C VAL A 166 10.47 -35.25 -3.17
N ASN A 167 9.25 -34.72 -3.29
CA ASN A 167 8.07 -35.52 -3.67
C ASN A 167 7.73 -35.40 -5.17
N HIS A 168 8.09 -34.27 -5.80
CA HIS A 168 7.74 -33.94 -7.20
C HIS A 168 8.90 -33.25 -7.95
N PRO A 169 10.12 -33.83 -7.96
CA PRO A 169 11.28 -33.20 -8.60
C PRO A 169 11.07 -32.91 -10.09
N GLU A 170 10.18 -33.66 -10.76
CA GLU A 170 9.80 -33.46 -12.15
C GLU A 170 9.30 -32.04 -12.45
N ILE A 171 8.65 -31.37 -11.48
CA ILE A 171 8.18 -29.98 -11.64
C ILE A 171 9.39 -29.05 -11.79
N ILE A 172 10.40 -29.17 -10.92
CA ILE A 172 11.60 -28.31 -10.95
C ILE A 172 12.40 -28.58 -12.22
N LEU A 173 12.59 -29.85 -12.58
CA LEU A 173 13.34 -30.23 -13.78
C LEU A 173 12.65 -29.74 -15.07
N ALA A 174 11.32 -29.82 -15.14
CA ALA A 174 10.57 -29.37 -16.31
C ALA A 174 10.62 -27.84 -16.50
N ARG A 175 10.65 -27.09 -15.41
CA ARG A 175 10.83 -25.63 -15.45
C ARG A 175 12.17 -25.25 -16.08
N SER A 176 13.27 -25.90 -15.70
CA SER A 176 14.61 -25.56 -16.20
C SER A 176 14.89 -26.05 -17.63
N ASN A 177 14.08 -26.97 -18.14
CA ASN A 177 14.25 -27.52 -19.48
C ASN A 177 13.62 -26.64 -20.56
N ASN A 178 14.42 -26.00 -21.41
CA ASN A 178 13.94 -25.14 -22.50
C ASN A 178 13.17 -25.89 -23.61
N LYS A 179 13.32 -27.21 -23.70
CA LYS A 179 12.54 -28.03 -24.65
C LYS A 179 11.10 -28.26 -24.18
N ILE A 180 10.82 -28.08 -22.89
CA ILE A 180 9.48 -28.20 -22.32
C ILE A 180 8.80 -26.85 -22.41
N LEU A 181 7.73 -26.82 -23.21
CA LEU A 181 6.87 -25.66 -23.40
C LEU A 181 5.93 -25.46 -22.18
N VAL A 182 5.23 -24.33 -22.15
CA VAL A 182 4.38 -23.95 -21.01
C VAL A 182 3.18 -24.87 -20.85
N ASP A 183 2.64 -25.36 -21.96
CA ASP A 183 1.58 -26.37 -22.00
C ASP A 183 2.01 -27.67 -21.32
N GLN A 184 3.14 -28.23 -21.75
CA GLN A 184 3.71 -29.45 -21.18
C GLN A 184 4.07 -29.28 -19.70
N TYR A 185 4.63 -28.13 -19.34
CA TYR A 185 4.93 -27.82 -17.94
C TYR A 185 3.67 -27.77 -17.07
N SER A 186 2.60 -27.19 -17.59
CA SER A 186 1.32 -27.08 -16.88
C SER A 186 0.65 -28.45 -16.74
N GLU A 187 0.75 -29.33 -17.73
CA GLU A 187 0.29 -30.73 -17.63
C GLU A 187 1.06 -31.53 -16.57
N ILE A 188 2.39 -31.36 -16.51
CA ILE A 188 3.23 -31.99 -15.47
C ILE A 188 2.77 -31.54 -14.09
N LEU A 189 2.58 -30.23 -13.90
CA LEU A 189 2.11 -29.67 -12.64
C LEU A 189 0.70 -30.17 -12.27
N ASN A 190 -0.23 -30.16 -13.23
CA ASN A 190 -1.59 -30.64 -13.02
C ASN A 190 -1.61 -32.12 -12.60
N LYS A 191 -0.84 -32.97 -13.30
CA LYS A 191 -0.70 -34.39 -12.95
C LYS A 191 -0.17 -34.57 -11.52
N ALA A 192 0.86 -33.83 -11.13
CA ALA A 192 1.41 -33.89 -9.78
C ALA A 192 0.35 -33.51 -8.72
N ILE A 193 -0.39 -32.41 -8.94
CA ILE A 193 -1.47 -31.95 -8.05
C ILE A 193 -2.59 -32.97 -7.94
N LEU A 194 -2.96 -33.65 -9.03
CA LEU A 194 -4.00 -34.69 -9.02
C LEU A 194 -3.55 -35.97 -8.31
N SER A 195 -2.26 -36.28 -8.35
CA SER A 195 -1.69 -37.52 -7.81
C SER A 195 -1.29 -37.46 -6.33
N ASP A 196 -1.05 -36.27 -5.77
CA ASP A 196 -0.66 -36.09 -4.37
C ASP A 196 -1.58 -35.11 -3.64
N ASP A 197 -2.44 -35.65 -2.77
CA ASP A 197 -3.36 -34.87 -1.94
C ASP A 197 -2.66 -33.88 -1.01
N ARG A 198 -1.42 -34.15 -0.60
CA ARG A 198 -0.61 -33.23 0.24
C ARG A 198 -0.18 -32.03 -0.59
N LEU A 199 0.21 -32.23 -1.84
CA LEU A 199 0.50 -31.13 -2.77
C LEU A 199 -0.78 -30.32 -3.01
N LYS A 200 -1.89 -30.98 -3.36
CA LYS A 200 -3.19 -30.34 -3.56
C LYS A 200 -3.62 -29.51 -2.35
N ALA A 201 -3.50 -30.05 -1.14
CA ALA A 201 -3.81 -29.34 0.11
C ALA A 201 -2.96 -28.07 0.29
N LYS A 202 -1.66 -28.13 -0.03
CA LYS A 202 -0.78 -26.95 -0.01
C LYS A 202 -1.26 -25.87 -0.99
N PHE A 203 -1.67 -26.25 -2.21
CA PHE A 203 -2.23 -25.30 -3.19
C PHE A 203 -3.57 -24.70 -2.73
N VAL A 204 -4.44 -25.50 -2.11
CA VAL A 204 -5.69 -24.99 -1.51
C VAL A 204 -5.39 -23.96 -0.41
N MET A 205 -4.40 -24.22 0.45
CA MET A 205 -3.97 -23.27 1.48
C MET A 205 -3.37 -22.00 0.87
N LEU A 206 -2.54 -22.12 -0.16
CA LEU A 206 -1.97 -20.98 -0.87
C LEU A 206 -3.06 -20.08 -1.46
N LYS A 207 -4.08 -20.68 -2.08
CA LYS A 207 -5.25 -19.96 -2.57
C LYS A 207 -5.96 -19.18 -1.45
N ARG A 208 -6.22 -19.83 -0.30
CA ARG A 208 -6.86 -19.17 0.85
C ARG A 208 -6.07 -17.96 1.36
N TYR A 209 -4.74 -18.06 1.44
CA TYR A 209 -3.91 -16.92 1.83
C TYR A 209 -3.95 -15.79 0.80
N LEU A 210 -3.98 -16.11 -0.50
CA LEU A 210 -4.12 -15.09 -1.55
C LEU A 210 -5.49 -14.38 -1.48
N GLU A 211 -6.58 -15.13 -1.29
CA GLU A 211 -7.92 -14.57 -1.10
C GLU A 211 -7.97 -13.66 0.13
N TYR A 212 -7.39 -14.10 1.25
CA TYR A 212 -7.29 -13.30 2.47
C TYR A 212 -6.49 -12.01 2.25
N LYS A 213 -5.34 -12.06 1.57
CA LYS A 213 -4.55 -10.87 1.21
C LYS A 213 -5.34 -9.88 0.38
N ILE A 214 -6.15 -10.35 -0.58
CA ILE A 214 -7.01 -9.46 -1.38
C ILE A 214 -8.03 -8.76 -0.48
N SER A 215 -8.65 -9.48 0.46
CA SER A 215 -9.59 -8.88 1.40
C SER A 215 -8.93 -7.80 2.27
N ILE A 216 -7.73 -8.05 2.80
CA ILE A 216 -6.99 -7.06 3.60
C ILE A 216 -6.55 -5.87 2.74
N LEU A 217 -6.12 -6.10 1.50
CA LEU A 217 -5.78 -5.04 0.56
C LEU A 217 -6.99 -4.14 0.26
N GLN A 218 -8.19 -4.72 0.09
CA GLN A 218 -9.41 -3.93 -0.10
C GLN A 218 -9.69 -3.02 1.09
N VAL A 219 -9.52 -3.51 2.32
CA VAL A 219 -9.66 -2.68 3.54
C VAL A 219 -8.60 -1.57 3.58
N TYR A 220 -7.36 -1.87 3.17
CA TYR A 220 -6.30 -0.86 3.06
C TYR A 220 -6.65 0.22 2.03
N MET A 221 -7.17 -0.16 0.86
CA MET A 221 -7.63 0.76 -0.18
C MET A 221 -8.80 1.64 0.27
N ILE A 222 -9.76 1.11 1.01
CA ILE A 222 -10.86 1.91 1.58
C ILE A 222 -10.31 2.96 2.55
N ASN A 223 -9.37 2.59 3.43
CA ASN A 223 -8.74 3.56 4.32
C ASN A 223 -7.94 4.64 3.57
N LEU A 224 -7.36 4.33 2.40
CA LEU A 224 -6.70 5.31 1.54
C LEU A 224 -7.72 6.28 0.92
N GLU A 225 -8.86 5.78 0.47
CA GLU A 225 -9.95 6.61 -0.06
C GLU A 225 -10.52 7.54 1.00
N ASP A 226 -10.73 7.04 2.23
CA ASP A 226 -11.15 7.84 3.38
C ASP A 226 -10.13 8.96 3.69
N LEU A 227 -8.83 8.63 3.69
CA LEU A 227 -7.78 9.61 3.92
C LEU A 227 -7.77 10.69 2.83
N GLU A 228 -7.89 10.29 1.57
CA GLU A 228 -7.92 11.22 0.46
C GLU A 228 -9.11 12.18 0.56
N PHE A 229 -10.29 11.64 0.89
CA PHE A 229 -11.49 12.42 1.08
C PHE A 229 -11.30 13.48 2.19
N GLU A 230 -10.77 13.09 3.35
CA GLU A 230 -10.52 14.01 4.45
C GLU A 230 -9.42 15.04 4.15
N ILE A 231 -8.39 14.67 3.39
CA ILE A 231 -7.38 15.62 2.91
C ILE A 231 -8.02 16.64 1.95
N ASN A 232 -8.88 16.20 1.04
CA ASN A 232 -9.57 17.08 0.11
C ASN A 232 -10.52 18.05 0.82
N LEU A 233 -11.17 17.62 1.91
CA LEU A 233 -11.93 18.52 2.79
C LEU A 233 -11.01 19.49 3.52
N ALA A 234 -9.91 18.99 4.09
CA ALA A 234 -8.95 19.82 4.79
C ALA A 234 -8.35 20.89 3.87
N LEU A 235 -8.08 20.60 2.60
CA LEU A 235 -7.56 21.58 1.62
C LEU A 235 -8.55 22.69 1.25
N LYS A 236 -9.86 22.44 1.37
CA LYS A 236 -10.90 23.44 1.07
C LYS A 236 -11.18 24.40 2.22
N ASN A 237 -10.86 23.97 3.44
CA ASN A 237 -10.98 24.74 4.68
C ASN A 237 -9.66 25.48 4.99
#